data_AF-A0A166CTW3-F1
#
_entry.id   AF-A0A166CTW3-F1
#
_cell.length_a   1.000
_cell.length_b   1.000
_cell.length_c   1.000
_cell.angle_alpha   90.00
_cell.angle_beta   90.00
_cell.angle_gamma   90.00
#
_symmetry.space_group_name_H-M   'P 1'
#
loop_
_entity.id
_entity.type
_entity.pdbx_description
1 polymer ?
#
loop_
_entity_poly.entity_id
_entity_poly.type
_entity_poly.pdbx_seq_one_letter_code
_entity_poly.pdbx_strand_id
1 'polypeptide(L)'
;MGVLDKSGKYINLLSSLFTILMALVTVYNLINSLFNIIEFILLISILFICIFLTIFIRNKNLCLRDKSIILLSIAMIAILSSTVGYAAYYYQDYKIVVDYNGSYTMGYGSDFTHDDTSSSGHKEFNLNQSSYINVGAKKSDGSDGKLNLSIMRGNRVIEKESTTDPYGEVIIHFKE
;
A
#
# COMPACT_ATOMS: atom_id res chain seq x y z
N MET A 1 -1.74 -54.08 -22.84
CA MET A 1 -1.26 -52.89 -23.55
C MET A 1 -1.96 -51.68 -22.93
N GLY A 2 -1.27 -50.85 -22.15
CA GLY A 2 -1.92 -49.70 -21.45
C GLY A 2 -1.22 -49.17 -20.20
N VAL A 3 -0.02 -49.66 -19.85
CA VAL A 3 0.68 -49.28 -18.60
C VAL A 3 1.82 -48.26 -18.83
N LEU A 4 2.23 -48.02 -20.08
CA LEU A 4 3.40 -47.19 -20.40
C LEU A 4 3.12 -45.69 -20.62
N ASP A 5 1.86 -45.24 -20.63
CA ASP A 5 1.50 -43.83 -20.92
C ASP A 5 1.44 -42.92 -19.67
N LYS A 6 1.51 -43.51 -18.47
CA LYS A 6 1.47 -42.70 -17.23
C LYS A 6 2.83 -42.08 -16.88
N SER A 7 3.94 -42.65 -17.32
CA SER A 7 5.30 -42.19 -16.95
C SER A 7 5.67 -40.84 -17.57
N GLY A 8 5.23 -40.55 -18.80
CA GLY A 8 5.50 -39.26 -19.46
C GLY A 8 4.88 -38.06 -18.75
N LYS A 9 3.71 -38.23 -18.14
CA LYS A 9 3.04 -37.16 -17.37
C LYS A 9 3.84 -36.77 -16.12
N TYR A 10 4.46 -37.74 -15.44
CA TYR A 10 5.28 -37.45 -14.25
C TYR A 10 6.57 -36.71 -14.59
N ILE A 11 7.21 -37.04 -15.73
CA ILE A 11 8.44 -36.37 -16.17
C ILE A 11 8.17 -34.90 -16.50
N ASN A 12 7.08 -34.61 -17.21
CA ASN A 12 6.70 -33.23 -17.53
C ASN A 12 6.31 -32.42 -16.29
N LEU A 13 5.62 -33.06 -15.32
CA LEU A 13 5.30 -32.43 -14.05
C LEU A 13 6.58 -32.07 -13.27
N LEU A 14 7.54 -33.00 -13.19
CA LEU A 14 8.80 -32.79 -12.47
C LEU A 14 9.63 -31.68 -13.11
N SER A 15 9.70 -31.64 -14.44
CA SER A 15 10.41 -30.59 -15.20
C SER A 15 9.77 -29.21 -15.01
N SER A 16 8.45 -29.13 -15.02
CA SER A 16 7.72 -27.88 -14.74
C SER A 16 7.98 -27.41 -13.32
N LEU A 17 7.98 -28.31 -12.34
CA LEU A 17 8.16 -27.99 -10.93
C LEU A 17 9.59 -27.49 -10.65
N PHE A 18 10.58 -28.10 -11.31
CA PHE A 18 11.97 -27.64 -11.27
C PHE A 18 12.13 -26.23 -11.88
N THR A 19 11.46 -25.96 -13.00
CA THR A 19 11.51 -24.63 -13.66
C THR A 19 10.91 -23.54 -12.77
N ILE A 20 9.77 -23.82 -12.12
CA ILE A 20 9.15 -22.89 -11.17
C ILE A 20 10.08 -22.63 -9.98
N LEU A 21 10.70 -23.68 -9.43
CA LEU A 21 11.64 -23.55 -8.31
C LEU A 21 12.84 -22.65 -8.68
N MET A 22 13.43 -22.84 -9.86
CA MET A 22 14.54 -22.00 -10.31
C MET A 22 14.13 -20.54 -10.51
N ALA A 23 12.94 -20.28 -11.04
CA ALA A 23 12.41 -18.92 -11.17
C ALA A 23 12.23 -18.24 -9.80
N LEU A 24 11.70 -18.97 -8.80
CA LEU A 24 11.54 -18.45 -7.43
C LEU A 24 12.89 -18.13 -6.78
N VAL A 25 13.91 -18.98 -6.97
CA VAL A 25 15.28 -18.72 -6.48
C VAL A 25 15.87 -17.47 -7.14
N THR A 26 15.66 -17.27 -8.44
CA THR A 26 16.11 -16.06 -9.13
C THR A 26 15.41 -14.80 -8.61
N VAL A 27 14.09 -14.85 -8.41
CA VAL A 27 13.32 -13.73 -7.84
C VAL A 27 13.77 -13.42 -6.41
N TYR A 28 13.99 -14.44 -5.57
CA TYR A 28 14.49 -14.26 -4.22
C TYR A 28 15.87 -13.58 -4.19
N ASN A 29 16.80 -14.03 -5.04
CA ASN A 29 18.12 -13.41 -5.15
C ASN A 29 18.06 -11.97 -5.66
N LEU A 30 17.14 -11.66 -6.57
CA LEU A 30 16.91 -10.30 -7.05
C LEU A 30 16.36 -9.39 -5.93
N ILE A 31 15.38 -9.86 -5.17
CA ILE A 31 14.81 -9.13 -4.03
C ILE A 31 15.89 -8.87 -2.97
N ASN A 32 16.70 -9.88 -2.63
CA ASN A 32 17.78 -9.74 -1.67
C ASN A 32 18.88 -8.77 -2.15
N SER A 33 19.19 -8.80 -3.46
CA SER A 33 20.11 -7.84 -4.08
C SER A 33 19.57 -6.41 -4.02
N LEU A 34 18.26 -6.21 -4.24
CA LEU A 34 17.63 -4.89 -4.15
C LEU A 34 17.63 -4.37 -2.72
N PHE A 35 17.39 -5.24 -1.73
CA PHE A 35 17.46 -4.88 -0.32
C PHE A 35 18.87 -4.41 0.08
N ASN A 36 19.91 -5.13 -0.35
CA ASN A 36 21.30 -4.74 -0.14
C ASN A 36 21.65 -3.41 -0.80
N ILE A 37 21.08 -3.09 -1.97
CA ILE A 37 21.31 -1.81 -2.65
C ILE A 37 20.69 -0.65 -1.85
N ILE A 38 19.49 -0.83 -1.29
CA ILE A 38 18.82 0.20 -0.47
C ILE A 38 19.61 0.45 0.81
N GLU A 39 20.03 -0.61 1.52
CA GLU A 39 20.88 -0.48 2.71
C GLU A 39 22.21 0.22 2.40
N PHE A 40 22.83 -0.10 1.26
CA PHE A 40 24.06 0.53 0.82
C PHE A 40 23.89 2.02 0.50
N ILE A 41 22.79 2.41 -0.16
CA ILE A 41 22.47 3.82 -0.46
C ILE A 41 22.24 4.61 0.85
N LEU A 42 21.54 4.02 1.82
CA LEU A 42 21.33 4.64 3.13
C LEU A 42 22.66 4.85 3.86
N LEU A 43 23.55 3.85 3.86
CA LEU A 43 24.85 3.93 4.53
C LEU A 43 25.75 5.01 3.90
N ILE A 44 25.78 5.10 2.57
CA ILE A 44 26.50 6.17 1.86
C ILE A 44 25.92 7.54 2.22
N SER A 45 24.59 7.67 2.28
CA SER A 45 23.93 8.93 2.60
C SER A 45 24.28 9.42 4.02
N ILE A 46 24.27 8.51 5.00
CA ILE A 46 24.69 8.80 6.38
C ILE A 46 26.17 9.22 6.42
N LEU A 47 27.04 8.53 5.68
CA LEU A 47 28.46 8.86 5.61
C LEU A 47 28.67 10.30 5.06
N PHE A 48 27.96 10.67 4.00
CA PHE A 48 28.01 12.02 3.43
C PHE A 48 27.57 13.09 4.43
N ILE A 49 26.49 12.85 5.16
CA ILE A 49 26.00 13.76 6.21
C ILE A 49 27.05 13.93 7.32
N CYS A 50 27.68 12.83 7.76
CA CYS A 50 28.73 12.86 8.78
C CYS A 50 29.97 13.66 8.32
N ILE A 51 30.41 13.46 7.07
CA ILE A 51 31.52 14.22 6.49
C ILE A 51 31.17 15.71 6.43
N PHE A 52 29.97 16.06 5.95
CA PHE A 52 29.51 17.43 5.85
C PHE A 52 29.46 18.12 7.23
N LEU A 53 28.89 17.44 8.24
CA LEU A 53 28.88 17.92 9.63
C LEU A 53 30.29 18.10 10.19
N THR A 54 31.20 17.18 9.91
CA THR A 54 32.60 17.28 10.37
C THR A 54 33.32 18.48 9.76
N ILE A 55 33.12 18.73 8.46
CA ILE A 55 33.65 19.91 7.76
C ILE A 55 33.04 21.18 8.37
N PHE A 56 31.72 21.21 8.56
CA PHE A 56 31.01 22.35 9.15
C PHE A 56 31.49 22.66 10.57
N ILE A 57 31.66 21.64 11.42
CA ILE A 57 32.13 21.78 12.81
C ILE A 57 33.61 22.19 12.86
N ARG A 58 34.48 21.69 11.97
CA ARG A 58 35.90 22.11 11.95
C ARG A 58 36.06 23.53 11.43
N ASN A 59 35.19 23.95 10.53
CA ASN A 59 35.22 25.27 9.92
C ASN A 59 34.30 26.28 10.62
N LYS A 60 34.19 26.28 11.96
CA LYS A 60 33.41 27.30 12.70
C LYS A 60 33.85 28.75 12.41
N ASN A 61 35.04 28.96 11.84
CA ASN A 61 35.56 30.26 11.43
C ASN A 61 35.32 30.62 9.95
N LEU A 62 34.84 29.70 9.12
CA LEU A 62 34.29 30.03 7.79
C LEU A 62 32.83 30.48 7.97
N CYS A 63 32.76 31.66 8.56
CA CYS A 63 31.62 32.56 8.59
C CYS A 63 30.84 32.49 7.26
N LEU A 64 29.56 32.12 7.34
CA LEU A 64 28.31 32.62 6.70
C LEU A 64 28.36 33.60 5.50
N ARG A 65 29.50 33.87 4.89
CA ARG A 65 29.72 34.92 3.89
C ARG A 65 29.54 34.41 2.48
N ASP A 66 29.65 33.10 2.27
CA ASP A 66 29.45 32.49 0.96
C ASP A 66 28.03 31.92 0.83
N LYS A 67 27.14 32.75 0.28
CA LYS A 67 25.72 32.40 0.01
C LYS A 67 25.58 31.13 -0.85
N SER A 68 26.61 30.79 -1.61
CA SER A 68 26.72 29.60 -2.45
C SER A 68 26.58 28.29 -1.66
N ILE A 69 27.18 28.20 -0.47
CA ILE A 69 27.16 26.98 0.36
C ILE A 69 25.77 26.76 0.97
N ILE A 70 25.11 27.84 1.41
CA ILE A 70 23.74 27.78 1.94
C ILE A 70 22.76 27.33 0.83
N LEU A 71 22.90 27.87 -0.39
CA LEU A 71 22.07 27.47 -1.53
C LEU A 71 22.23 25.98 -1.87
N LEU A 72 23.48 25.48 -1.87
CA LEU A 72 23.77 24.07 -2.15
C LEU A 72 23.16 23.15 -1.09
N SER A 73 23.16 23.59 0.17
CA SER A 73 22.59 22.85 1.30
C SER A 73 21.06 22.74 1.18
N ILE A 74 20.40 23.83 0.82
CA ILE A 74 18.95 23.87 0.60
C ILE A 74 18.56 23.01 -0.61
N ALA A 75 19.33 23.07 -1.71
CA ALA A 75 19.09 22.25 -2.89
C ALA A 75 19.23 20.75 -2.58
N MET A 76 20.25 20.36 -1.80
CA MET A 76 20.43 18.99 -1.32
C MET A 76 19.25 18.52 -0.47
N ILE A 77 18.78 19.33 0.48
CA ILE A 77 17.61 19.01 1.31
C ILE A 77 16.36 18.85 0.44
N ALA A 78 16.13 19.76 -0.53
CA ALA A 78 14.98 19.68 -1.43
C ALA A 78 14.99 18.41 -2.28
N ILE A 79 16.17 18.02 -2.80
CA ILE A 79 16.34 16.76 -3.55
C ILE A 79 16.08 15.56 -2.63
N LEU A 80 16.63 15.55 -1.41
CA LEU A 80 16.43 14.47 -0.45
C LEU A 80 14.95 14.34 -0.03
N SER A 81 14.26 15.45 0.23
CA SER A 81 12.83 15.44 0.55
C SER A 81 11.98 14.94 -0.61
N SER A 82 12.38 15.23 -1.85
CA SER A 82 11.69 14.74 -3.02
C SER A 82 11.84 13.22 -3.20
N THR A 83 13.01 12.65 -2.91
CA THR A 83 13.25 11.19 -3.03
C THR A 83 12.64 10.39 -1.88
N VAL A 84 12.64 10.90 -0.66
CA VAL A 84 12.01 10.20 0.49
C VAL A 84 10.48 10.16 0.34
N GLY A 85 9.87 11.13 -0.36
CA GLY A 85 8.44 11.12 -0.69
C GLY A 85 8.01 9.99 -1.64
N TYR A 86 8.93 9.42 -2.43
CA TYR A 86 8.63 8.32 -3.36
C TYR A 86 8.68 6.93 -2.72
N ALA A 87 9.39 6.76 -1.59
CA ALA A 87 9.47 5.46 -0.90
C ALA A 87 8.20 5.13 -0.10
N ALA A 88 7.36 6.12 0.19
CA ALA A 88 6.05 5.90 0.81
C ALA A 88 4.93 5.54 -0.20
N TYR A 89 5.25 5.42 -1.50
CA TYR A 89 4.26 5.44 -2.58
C TYR A 89 3.87 4.07 -3.17
N TYR A 90 4.33 2.95 -2.61
CA TYR A 90 4.04 1.61 -3.14
C TYR A 90 3.26 0.69 -2.20
N TYR A 91 2.67 1.24 -1.15
CA TYR A 91 1.56 0.59 -0.47
C TYR A 91 0.31 1.36 -0.88
N GLN A 92 -0.32 0.91 -1.96
CA GLN A 92 -1.57 1.52 -2.42
C GLN A 92 -2.69 1.01 -1.56
N ASP A 93 -2.77 1.58 -0.37
CA ASP A 93 -3.82 1.30 0.59
C ASP A 93 -5.15 1.71 -0.03
N TYR A 94 -5.97 0.71 -0.27
CA TYR A 94 -7.37 0.96 -0.51
C TYR A 94 -7.99 1.44 0.79
N LYS A 95 -8.94 2.36 0.67
CA LYS A 95 -9.68 2.90 1.81
C LYS A 95 -11.17 2.69 1.55
N ILE A 96 -11.85 2.06 2.50
CA ILE A 96 -13.30 2.03 2.52
C ILE A 96 -13.78 3.32 3.19
N VAL A 97 -14.73 4.00 2.55
CA VAL A 97 -15.39 5.18 3.10
C VAL A 97 -16.89 4.96 3.14
N VAL A 98 -17.47 5.13 4.32
CA VAL A 98 -18.92 5.12 4.55
C VAL A 98 -19.36 6.51 4.99
N ASP A 99 -20.39 7.04 4.34
CA ASP A 99 -21.00 8.32 4.69
C ASP A 99 -22.50 8.14 4.83
N TYR A 100 -22.97 8.16 6.08
CA TYR A 100 -24.38 8.08 6.44
C TYR A 100 -24.67 8.75 7.77
N ASN A 101 -25.60 9.70 7.77
CA ASN A 101 -26.05 10.36 9.00
C ASN A 101 -27.17 9.55 9.69
N GLY A 102 -26.82 8.36 10.19
CA GLY A 102 -27.72 7.45 10.86
C GLY A 102 -26.98 6.20 11.34
N SER A 103 -27.67 5.28 12.01
CA SER A 103 -27.05 4.05 12.50
C SER A 103 -26.94 3.04 11.36
N TYR A 104 -25.75 2.48 11.17
CA TYR A 104 -25.51 1.39 10.23
C TYR A 104 -24.62 0.30 10.84
N THR A 105 -24.63 -0.86 10.20
CA THR A 105 -23.67 -1.94 10.41
C THR A 105 -22.86 -2.12 9.14
N MET A 106 -21.57 -2.39 9.26
CA MET A 106 -20.72 -2.68 8.12
C MET A 106 -19.81 -3.86 8.39
N GLY A 107 -19.41 -4.53 7.30
CA GLY A 107 -18.45 -5.61 7.32
C GLY A 107 -17.59 -5.59 6.06
N TYR A 108 -16.38 -6.13 6.16
CA TYR A 108 -15.49 -6.33 5.02
C TYR A 108 -14.74 -7.66 5.13
N GLY A 109 -14.30 -8.20 4.00
CA GLY A 109 -13.62 -9.50 3.89
C GLY A 109 -14.50 -10.63 3.33
N SER A 110 -14.03 -11.87 3.40
CA SER A 110 -14.76 -13.04 2.88
C SER A 110 -16.03 -13.36 3.65
N ASP A 111 -16.02 -13.09 4.96
CA ASP A 111 -17.07 -13.54 5.88
C ASP A 111 -17.83 -12.38 6.54
N PHE A 112 -17.57 -11.13 6.11
CA PHE A 112 -18.08 -9.90 6.75
C PHE A 112 -17.86 -9.88 8.28
N THR A 113 -16.82 -10.54 8.78
CA THR A 113 -16.60 -10.81 10.22
C THR A 113 -16.13 -9.61 11.03
N HIS A 114 -15.76 -8.50 10.38
CA HIS A 114 -15.50 -7.23 11.06
C HIS A 114 -16.78 -6.42 11.18
N ASP A 115 -17.66 -6.84 12.08
CA ASP A 115 -18.87 -6.09 12.43
C ASP A 115 -18.49 -4.87 13.28
N ASP A 116 -18.38 -3.70 12.65
CA ASP A 116 -18.42 -2.44 13.40
C ASP A 116 -19.91 -2.12 13.67
N THR A 117 -20.32 -2.35 14.91
CA THR A 117 -21.71 -2.21 15.33
C THR A 117 -21.95 -0.78 15.82
N SER A 118 -22.77 -0.03 15.08
CA SER A 118 -23.28 1.32 15.41
C SER A 118 -22.32 2.49 15.19
N SER A 119 -21.85 2.66 13.96
CA SER A 119 -21.29 3.95 13.53
C SER A 119 -22.37 4.81 12.87
N SER A 120 -22.25 6.14 13.04
CA SER A 120 -22.94 7.17 12.27
C SER A 120 -21.91 8.19 11.79
N GLY A 121 -22.25 8.94 10.74
CA GLY A 121 -21.41 9.94 10.11
C GLY A 121 -20.44 9.37 9.07
N HIS A 122 -19.34 10.11 8.86
CA HIS A 122 -18.27 9.75 7.93
C HIS A 122 -17.24 8.86 8.62
N LYS A 123 -16.97 7.68 8.06
CA LYS A 123 -15.96 6.73 8.56
C LYS A 123 -15.05 6.27 7.44
N GLU A 124 -13.78 6.11 7.79
CA GLU A 124 -12.73 5.67 6.88
C GLU A 124 -11.98 4.48 7.48
N PHE A 125 -11.75 3.45 6.68
CA PHE A 125 -11.01 2.26 7.06
C PHE A 125 -9.92 1.99 6.03
N ASN A 126 -8.67 1.98 6.46
CA ASN A 126 -7.55 1.63 5.61
C ASN A 126 -7.47 0.11 5.50
N LEU A 127 -7.35 -0.39 4.27
CA LEU A 127 -7.18 -1.80 3.96
C LEU A 127 -5.73 -2.06 3.57
N ASN A 128 -5.09 -2.96 4.31
CA ASN A 128 -3.77 -3.48 3.99
C ASN A 128 -3.82 -4.59 2.91
N GLN A 129 -4.83 -4.56 2.04
CA GLN A 129 -5.11 -5.60 1.05
C GLN A 129 -5.29 -4.99 -0.34
N SER A 130 -4.68 -5.58 -1.37
CA SER A 130 -4.61 -4.98 -2.71
C SER A 130 -5.42 -5.68 -3.81
N SER A 131 -5.73 -6.97 -3.68
CA SER A 131 -6.21 -7.76 -4.84
C SER A 131 -7.71 -8.02 -4.89
N TYR A 132 -8.41 -8.02 -3.76
CA TYR A 132 -9.84 -8.30 -3.70
C TYR A 132 -10.45 -7.63 -2.47
N ILE A 133 -11.50 -6.85 -2.69
CA ILE A 133 -12.20 -6.12 -1.63
C ILE A 133 -13.68 -6.46 -1.74
N ASN A 134 -14.20 -7.08 -0.69
CA ASN A 134 -15.61 -7.28 -0.50
C ASN A 134 -16.03 -6.50 0.73
N VAL A 135 -16.95 -5.55 0.55
CA VAL A 135 -17.40 -4.66 1.61
C VAL A 135 -18.89 -4.41 1.49
N GLY A 136 -19.56 -4.35 2.62
CA GLY A 136 -20.99 -4.10 2.70
C GLY A 136 -21.34 -3.20 3.87
N ALA A 137 -22.40 -2.43 3.70
CA ALA A 137 -22.97 -1.58 4.74
C ALA A 137 -24.51 -1.64 4.67
N LYS A 138 -25.15 -1.68 5.83
CA LYS A 138 -26.60 -1.80 5.97
C LYS A 138 -27.15 -0.84 7.01
N LYS A 139 -28.22 -0.13 6.66
CA LYS A 139 -28.93 0.78 7.57
C LYS A 139 -29.62 -0.03 8.68
N SER A 140 -29.45 0.38 9.93
CA SER A 140 -30.06 -0.28 11.11
C SER A 140 -31.13 0.57 11.79
N ASP A 141 -31.24 1.85 11.44
CA ASP A 141 -32.20 2.80 12.00
C ASP A 141 -33.52 2.93 11.21
N GLY A 142 -33.58 2.42 9.98
CA GLY A 142 -34.75 2.56 9.11
C GLY A 142 -35.03 3.98 8.62
N SER A 143 -34.07 4.91 8.75
CA SER A 143 -34.28 6.30 8.32
C SER A 143 -34.32 6.43 6.79
N ASP A 144 -34.79 7.55 6.26
CA ASP A 144 -34.81 7.85 4.81
C ASP A 144 -33.48 8.45 4.31
N GLY A 145 -32.46 8.54 5.17
CA GLY A 145 -31.14 9.07 4.79
C GLY A 145 -30.46 8.22 3.72
N LYS A 146 -29.57 8.84 2.95
CA LYS A 146 -28.78 8.18 1.92
C LYS A 146 -27.49 7.61 2.50
N LEU A 147 -27.35 6.28 2.48
CA LEU A 147 -26.11 5.58 2.80
C LEU A 147 -25.21 5.55 1.56
N ASN A 148 -23.99 6.07 1.68
CA ASN A 148 -22.97 5.98 0.63
C ASN A 148 -21.84 5.07 1.11
N LEU A 149 -21.44 4.12 0.26
CA LEU A 149 -20.29 3.26 0.46
C LEU A 149 -19.34 3.46 -0.73
N SER A 150 -18.05 3.62 -0.47
CA SER A 150 -17.07 3.80 -1.54
C SER A 150 -15.72 3.18 -1.20
N ILE A 151 -15.00 2.79 -2.25
CA ILE A 151 -13.62 2.32 -2.20
C ILE A 151 -12.76 3.40 -2.86
N MET A 152 -11.74 3.86 -2.14
CA MET A 152 -10.78 4.87 -2.60
C MET A 152 -9.38 4.26 -2.72
N ARG A 153 -8.58 4.76 -3.66
CA ARG A 153 -7.13 4.49 -3.77
C ARG A 153 -6.42 5.83 -3.76
N GLY A 154 -5.74 6.13 -2.64
CA GLY A 154 -5.31 7.50 -2.34
C GLY A 154 -6.52 8.46 -2.26
N ASN A 155 -6.50 9.53 -3.05
CA ASN A 155 -7.57 10.55 -3.08
C ASN A 155 -8.61 10.32 -4.18
N ARG A 156 -8.55 9.19 -4.89
CA ARG A 156 -9.45 8.88 -6.00
C ARG A 156 -10.46 7.82 -5.59
N VAL A 157 -11.74 8.08 -5.84
CA VAL A 157 -12.80 7.07 -5.75
C VAL A 157 -12.65 6.09 -6.92
N ILE A 158 -12.57 4.81 -6.59
CA ILE A 158 -12.46 3.70 -7.55
C ILE A 158 -13.83 3.09 -7.79
N GLU A 159 -14.56 2.78 -6.70
CA GLU A 159 -15.93 2.27 -6.76
C GLU A 159 -16.81 2.98 -5.74
N LYS A 160 -18.10 3.08 -6.04
CA LYS A 160 -19.09 3.71 -5.16
C LYS A 160 -20.48 3.14 -5.39
N GLU A 161 -21.15 2.82 -4.29
CA GLU A 161 -22.56 2.42 -4.27
C GLU A 161 -23.34 3.23 -3.23
N SER A 162 -24.66 3.31 -3.40
CA SER A 162 -25.52 4.01 -2.45
C SER A 162 -26.94 3.51 -2.43
N THR A 163 -27.61 3.63 -1.28
CA THR A 163 -29.04 3.30 -1.14
C THR A 163 -29.77 4.37 -0.31
N THR A 164 -31.03 4.59 -0.64
CA THR A 164 -31.98 5.41 0.15
C THR A 164 -33.03 4.56 0.84
N ASP A 165 -33.12 3.28 0.52
CA ASP A 165 -34.18 2.41 1.03
C ASP A 165 -34.11 2.31 2.56
N PRO A 166 -35.23 2.37 3.28
CA PRO A 166 -35.27 2.06 4.70
C PRO A 166 -34.72 0.64 4.94
N TYR A 167 -33.75 0.51 5.85
CA TYR A 167 -33.00 -0.74 6.08
C TYR A 167 -32.26 -1.30 4.86
N GLY A 168 -32.04 -0.47 3.83
CA GLY A 168 -31.29 -0.83 2.63
C GLY A 168 -29.85 -1.23 2.93
N GLU A 169 -29.33 -2.11 2.08
CA GLU A 169 -27.96 -2.61 2.10
C GLU A 169 -27.26 -2.27 0.78
N VAL A 170 -25.98 -1.95 0.88
CA VAL A 170 -25.08 -1.73 -0.27
C VAL A 170 -23.88 -2.64 -0.13
N ILE A 171 -23.49 -3.29 -1.23
CA ILE A 171 -22.36 -4.22 -1.27
C ILE A 171 -21.51 -3.87 -2.49
N ILE A 172 -20.20 -3.77 -2.30
CA ILE A 172 -19.22 -3.57 -3.37
C ILE A 172 -18.31 -4.79 -3.43
N HIS A 173 -18.26 -5.40 -4.61
CA HIS A 173 -17.29 -6.44 -4.95
C HIS A 173 -16.27 -5.85 -5.93
N PHE A 174 -15.06 -5.58 -5.44
CA PHE A 174 -13.99 -5.00 -6.23
C PHE A 174 -12.84 -5.99 -6.39
N LYS A 175 -12.36 -6.13 -7.63
CA LYS A 175 -11.19 -6.91 -8.01
C LYS A 175 -10.38 -6.08 -8.99
N GLU A 176 -9.09 -5.90 -8.70
CA GLU A 176 -8.15 -5.18 -9.57
C GLU A 176 -7.87 -5.94 -10.88
#